data_AF-A0A942NPR1-F1
#
_entry.id   AF-A0A942NPR1-F1
#
_cell.length_a   1.000
_cell.length_b   1.000
_cell.length_c   1.000
_cell.angle_alpha   90.00
_cell.angle_beta   90.00
_cell.angle_gamma   90.00
#
_symmetry.space_group_name_H-M   'P 1'
#
loop_
_entity.id
_entity.type
_entity.pdbx_description
1 polymer ?
#
loop_
_entity_poly.entity_id
_entity_poly.type
_entity_poly.pdbx_seq_one_letter_code
_entity_poly.pdbx_strand_id
1 'polypeptide(L)'
;MNNYTSNSSFLVVGPPRSGFTLLLSVLSILYRDRGNAKPSAQAIADPYIAIAGEYLDAAIRDWFCSQVGEERLFYNKEFSILVGGPKWVSAGDTETVCIRKYLGIKGAGDFTFLLYLPRWVMGFDEIIHSHSHPARWPAMPDYAGFRKFASIRNPIDIIHSSVFSINALASEYIQRELKLDEHQIRRELALNKLTNPEFISGLIVFLKNYLDEFIPAIGQYDYLMRWEDLIQDPVAEIRRIAQAAGEPVSAEYAARVWSELDHRNLTRYHRHSFRRGLLNDWQFNITNTHLKLFEDAGFGAYLERFGYDPIAFFDESNCTSDQILIEEHIRRGEPYIENLDDDLITFAFNKTNFTPSPRFQFKHYPRQGAIEIEKSTLRDEALATGFISRMATVSETVYRYLTALRFAAIAAAEGDESLLWELRIRYKDIFSEWLGDRAEIMFSALMQPSSLTAPPRLVGSKSGYNIVSFGGIHYAVPQSLGPMDLSQLDISSLPAGILAGRSHDEALQAIEMVSKQ
;
A
#
# COMPACT_ATOMS: atom_id res chain seq x y z
N MET A 1 -27.17 -22.34 -4.65
CA MET A 1 -26.33 -23.49 -4.24
C MET A 1 -25.08 -23.44 -5.08
N ASN A 2 -23.98 -23.05 -4.44
CA ASN A 2 -22.81 -22.48 -5.10
C ASN A 2 -21.81 -23.56 -5.51
N ASN A 3 -21.57 -23.70 -6.82
CA ASN A 3 -20.32 -24.24 -7.33
C ASN A 3 -19.30 -23.09 -7.41
N TYR A 4 -18.76 -22.66 -6.26
CA TYR A 4 -17.50 -21.90 -6.24
C TYR A 4 -16.39 -22.91 -6.00
N THR A 5 -15.58 -23.18 -7.04
CA THR A 5 -14.21 -23.62 -6.83
C THR A 5 -13.54 -22.59 -5.91
N SER A 6 -12.96 -23.07 -4.82
CA SER A 6 -12.39 -22.31 -3.70
C SER A 6 -11.33 -21.29 -4.16
N ASN A 7 -11.72 -20.04 -4.41
CA ASN A 7 -10.77 -18.92 -4.47
C ASN A 7 -10.45 -18.51 -3.03
N SER A 8 -9.28 -18.89 -2.54
CA SER A 8 -8.80 -18.49 -1.22
C SER A 8 -8.59 -16.98 -1.18
N SER A 9 -9.44 -16.26 -0.43
CA SER A 9 -9.25 -14.82 -0.17
C SER A 9 -8.38 -14.62 1.05
N PHE A 10 -7.50 -13.62 1.01
CA PHE A 10 -6.50 -13.39 2.06
C PHE A 10 -6.78 -12.11 2.84
N LEU A 11 -6.64 -12.20 4.16
CA LEU A 11 -6.65 -11.07 5.10
C LEU A 11 -5.30 -11.02 5.80
N VAL A 12 -4.62 -9.87 5.75
CA VAL A 12 -3.29 -9.69 6.36
C VAL A 12 -3.30 -8.51 7.32
N VAL A 13 -2.93 -8.75 8.58
CA VAL A 13 -2.82 -7.68 9.58
C VAL A 13 -1.47 -7.73 10.27
N GLY A 14 -0.76 -6.60 10.31
CA GLY A 14 0.57 -6.55 10.93
C GLY A 14 0.99 -5.12 11.22
N PRO A 15 1.69 -4.84 12.33
CA PRO A 15 2.11 -3.48 12.62
C PRO A 15 3.13 -3.02 11.56
N PRO A 16 3.30 -1.71 11.33
CA PRO A 16 4.30 -1.22 10.39
C PRO A 16 5.69 -1.78 10.72
N ARG A 17 6.49 -2.11 9.70
CA ARG A 17 7.87 -2.62 9.82
C ARG A 17 8.05 -4.02 10.43
N SER A 18 6.96 -4.77 10.62
CA SER A 18 6.97 -6.17 11.09
C SER A 18 7.30 -7.23 10.01
N GLY A 19 7.63 -6.82 8.79
CA GLY A 19 7.66 -7.73 7.63
C GLY A 19 6.34 -7.79 6.85
N PHE A 20 5.31 -7.06 7.28
CA PHE A 20 3.99 -6.97 6.65
C PHE A 20 3.98 -6.86 5.12
N THR A 21 4.74 -5.92 4.52
CA THR A 21 4.77 -5.75 3.07
C THR A 21 5.38 -6.97 2.36
N LEU A 22 6.37 -7.61 2.98
CA LEU A 22 6.99 -8.83 2.45
C LEU A 22 6.00 -10.00 2.45
N LEU A 23 5.25 -10.18 3.54
CA LEU A 23 4.17 -11.16 3.63
C LEU A 23 3.09 -10.91 2.57
N LEU A 24 2.67 -9.65 2.40
CA LEU A 24 1.72 -9.26 1.35
C LEU A 24 2.23 -9.63 -0.05
N SER A 25 3.50 -9.35 -0.34
CA SER A 25 4.07 -9.66 -1.65
C SER A 25 4.20 -11.16 -1.91
N VAL A 26 4.56 -11.97 -0.90
CA VAL A 26 4.54 -13.44 -1.01
C VAL A 26 3.12 -13.91 -1.34
N LEU A 27 2.12 -13.45 -0.59
CA LEU A 27 0.73 -13.84 -0.80
C LEU A 27 0.16 -13.35 -2.13
N SER A 28 0.57 -12.16 -2.61
CA SER A 28 0.11 -11.63 -3.91
C SER A 28 0.69 -12.43 -5.08
N ILE A 29 1.96 -12.86 -5.00
CA ILE A 29 2.53 -13.77 -6.00
C ILE A 29 1.80 -15.11 -6.00
N LEU A 30 1.52 -15.69 -4.82
CA LEU A 30 0.74 -16.93 -4.70
C LEU A 30 -0.67 -16.76 -5.26
N TYR A 31 -1.32 -15.63 -4.97
CA TYR A 31 -2.66 -15.30 -5.45
C TYR A 31 -2.69 -15.24 -6.99
N ARG A 32 -1.78 -14.47 -7.58
CA ARG A 32 -1.67 -14.26 -9.03
C ARG A 32 -1.31 -15.54 -9.79
N ASP A 33 -0.27 -16.24 -9.36
CA ASP A 33 0.27 -17.40 -10.09
C ASP A 33 -0.71 -18.58 -10.13
N ARG A 34 -1.71 -18.58 -9.25
CA ARG A 34 -2.79 -19.58 -9.21
C ARG A 34 -4.02 -19.21 -10.01
N GLY A 35 -4.02 -18.03 -10.63
CA GLY A 35 -5.18 -17.54 -11.37
C GLY A 35 -6.37 -17.23 -10.47
N ASN A 36 -6.14 -16.96 -9.18
CA ASN A 36 -7.21 -16.46 -8.32
C ASN A 36 -7.73 -15.15 -8.90
N ALA A 37 -9.05 -15.06 -9.00
CA ALA A 37 -9.74 -13.91 -9.54
C ALA A 37 -10.63 -13.30 -8.46
N LYS A 38 -10.75 -11.98 -8.50
CA LYS A 38 -11.70 -11.27 -7.65
C LYS A 38 -13.14 -11.70 -7.98
N PRO A 39 -14.08 -11.59 -7.02
CA PRO A 39 -15.49 -11.76 -7.31
C PRO A 39 -15.94 -10.86 -8.48
N SER A 40 -16.81 -11.37 -9.36
CA SER A 40 -17.22 -10.67 -10.59
C SER A 40 -17.71 -9.24 -10.35
N ALA A 41 -18.53 -9.04 -9.30
CA ALA A 41 -19.00 -7.71 -8.92
C ALA A 41 -17.84 -6.75 -8.56
N GLN A 42 -16.81 -7.24 -7.87
CA GLN A 42 -15.63 -6.42 -7.55
C GLN A 42 -14.82 -6.11 -8.82
N ALA A 43 -14.61 -7.09 -9.69
CA ALA A 43 -13.89 -6.90 -10.95
C ALA A 43 -14.60 -5.86 -11.85
N ILE A 44 -15.93 -5.87 -11.88
CA ILE A 44 -16.75 -4.85 -12.56
C ILE A 44 -16.59 -3.47 -11.90
N ALA A 45 -16.55 -3.42 -10.57
CA ALA A 45 -16.47 -2.16 -9.82
C ALA A 45 -15.09 -1.48 -9.85
N ASP A 46 -13.99 -2.23 -9.95
CA ASP A 46 -12.63 -1.69 -9.81
C ASP A 46 -12.33 -0.50 -10.75
N PRO A 47 -12.67 -0.52 -12.05
CA PRO A 47 -12.46 0.64 -12.92
C PRO A 47 -13.25 1.88 -12.48
N TYR A 48 -14.47 1.68 -11.97
CA TYR A 48 -15.30 2.76 -11.45
C TYR A 48 -14.76 3.35 -10.14
N ILE A 49 -14.18 2.52 -9.29
CA ILE A 49 -13.47 2.95 -8.07
C ILE A 49 -12.26 3.81 -8.45
N ALA A 50 -11.52 3.44 -9.50
CA ALA A 50 -10.39 4.22 -9.99
C ALA A 50 -10.82 5.63 -10.45
N ILE A 51 -11.97 5.76 -11.12
CA ILE A 51 -12.53 7.07 -11.52
C ILE A 51 -12.83 7.94 -10.28
N ALA A 52 -13.40 7.37 -9.22
CA ALA A 52 -13.64 8.11 -7.98
C ALA A 52 -12.35 8.59 -7.31
N GLY A 53 -11.27 7.80 -7.40
CA GLY A 53 -9.93 8.21 -6.97
C GLY A 53 -9.41 9.41 -7.75
N GLU A 54 -9.53 9.40 -9.08
CA GLU A 54 -9.10 10.51 -9.95
C GLU A 54 -9.92 11.79 -9.71
N TYR A 55 -11.25 11.68 -9.50
CA TYR A 55 -12.10 12.82 -9.14
C TYR A 55 -11.65 13.47 -7.82
N LEU A 56 -11.36 12.65 -6.80
CA LEU A 56 -10.89 13.13 -5.51
C LEU A 56 -9.49 13.77 -5.61
N ASP A 57 -8.55 13.14 -6.33
CA ASP A 57 -7.19 13.66 -6.58
C ASP A 57 -7.24 15.02 -7.28
N ALA A 58 -8.07 15.16 -8.32
CA ALA A 58 -8.24 16.40 -9.04
C ALA A 58 -8.76 17.54 -8.13
N ALA A 59 -9.77 17.26 -7.30
CA ALA A 59 -10.31 18.24 -6.36
C ALA A 59 -9.29 18.69 -5.30
N ILE A 60 -8.50 17.75 -4.75
CA ILE A 60 -7.43 18.04 -3.78
C ILE A 60 -6.36 18.92 -4.43
N ARG A 61 -5.91 18.56 -5.63
CA ARG A 61 -4.89 19.32 -6.37
C ARG A 61 -5.39 20.71 -6.73
N ASP A 62 -6.59 20.85 -7.24
CA ASP A 62 -7.16 22.16 -7.57
C ASP A 62 -7.17 23.10 -6.36
N TRP A 63 -7.64 22.60 -5.19
CA TRP A 63 -7.62 23.38 -3.96
C TRP A 63 -6.20 23.87 -3.65
N PHE A 64 -5.23 22.98 -3.51
CA PHE A 64 -3.89 23.39 -3.09
C PHE A 64 -3.15 24.19 -4.16
N CYS A 65 -3.26 23.84 -5.44
CA CYS A 65 -2.66 24.62 -6.51
C CYS A 65 -3.20 26.05 -6.55
N SER A 66 -4.50 26.26 -6.28
CA SER A 66 -5.10 27.60 -6.20
C SER A 66 -4.64 28.41 -4.99
N GLN A 67 -4.30 27.76 -3.87
CA GLN A 67 -3.95 28.44 -2.62
C GLN A 67 -2.44 28.66 -2.44
N VAL A 68 -1.61 27.69 -2.83
CA VAL A 68 -0.18 27.67 -2.52
C VAL A 68 0.73 27.40 -3.72
N GLY A 69 0.19 27.09 -4.90
CA GLY A 69 0.96 26.69 -6.08
C GLY A 69 1.32 25.20 -6.08
N GLU A 70 1.39 24.60 -7.28
CA GLU A 70 1.68 23.17 -7.47
C GLU A 70 3.11 22.81 -7.03
N GLU A 71 4.04 23.73 -7.23
CA GLU A 71 5.46 23.55 -6.91
C GLU A 71 5.70 23.36 -5.40
N ARG A 72 4.79 23.85 -4.55
CA ARG A 72 4.86 23.71 -3.10
C ARG A 72 4.08 22.52 -2.55
N LEU A 73 3.21 21.91 -3.36
CA LEU A 73 2.38 20.77 -2.96
C LEU A 73 3.16 19.46 -3.09
N PHE A 74 3.21 18.67 -2.01
CA PHE A 74 3.74 17.31 -1.98
C PHE A 74 2.60 16.35 -1.66
N TYR A 75 2.20 15.57 -2.66
CA TYR A 75 1.08 14.64 -2.56
C TYR A 75 1.37 13.39 -3.41
N ASN A 76 1.93 12.39 -2.74
CA ASN A 76 2.49 11.21 -3.39
C ASN A 76 1.39 10.41 -4.11
N LYS A 77 1.70 9.87 -5.30
CA LYS A 77 0.73 9.11 -6.10
C LYS A 77 0.20 7.85 -5.38
N GLU A 78 0.92 7.29 -4.40
CA GLU A 78 0.34 6.24 -3.53
C GLU A 78 -0.94 6.72 -2.82
N PHE A 79 -1.00 8.00 -2.43
CA PHE A 79 -2.13 8.56 -1.69
C PHE A 79 -3.27 9.02 -2.60
N SER A 80 -3.01 9.31 -3.88
CA SER A 80 -4.08 9.64 -4.83
C SER A 80 -4.89 8.43 -5.30
N ILE A 81 -4.35 7.21 -5.16
CA ILE A 81 -5.15 5.99 -5.29
C ILE A 81 -6.19 5.99 -4.17
N LEU A 82 -7.48 5.79 -4.48
CA LEU A 82 -8.56 5.95 -3.50
C LEU A 82 -8.33 5.15 -2.20
N VAL A 83 -8.00 3.86 -2.32
CA VAL A 83 -7.70 2.97 -1.18
C VAL A 83 -6.22 2.94 -0.78
N GLY A 84 -5.38 3.80 -1.38
CA GLY A 84 -3.95 3.85 -1.09
C GLY A 84 -3.64 4.53 0.25
N GLY A 85 -2.72 3.95 1.02
CA GLY A 85 -2.35 4.41 2.36
C GLY A 85 -2.85 3.51 3.50
N PRO A 86 -2.49 3.83 4.75
CA PRO A 86 -2.92 3.05 5.92
C PRO A 86 -4.44 3.07 6.07
N LYS A 87 -5.04 1.92 6.38
CA LYS A 87 -6.49 1.76 6.42
C LYS A 87 -6.97 0.81 7.50
N TRP A 88 -8.14 1.12 8.08
CA TRP A 88 -8.75 0.36 9.16
C TRP A 88 -10.26 0.52 9.19
N VAL A 89 -10.98 -0.45 9.78
CA VAL A 89 -12.43 -0.34 9.97
C VAL A 89 -12.73 0.60 11.12
N SER A 90 -13.67 1.52 10.91
CA SER A 90 -14.05 2.55 11.89
C SER A 90 -14.50 1.94 13.22
N ALA A 91 -14.24 2.65 14.33
CA ALA A 91 -14.77 2.25 15.63
C ALA A 91 -16.27 2.54 15.69
N GLY A 92 -17.08 1.52 16.00
CA GLY A 92 -18.55 1.65 16.12
C GLY A 92 -19.31 1.59 14.80
N ASP A 93 -18.64 1.52 13.66
CA ASP A 93 -19.26 1.32 12.36
C ASP A 93 -18.46 0.31 11.53
N THR A 94 -18.99 -0.90 11.42
CA THR A 94 -18.36 -2.00 10.69
C THR A 94 -18.51 -1.88 9.18
N GLU A 95 -19.36 -0.98 8.67
CA GLU A 95 -19.59 -0.78 7.24
C GLU A 95 -18.70 0.33 6.65
N THR A 96 -17.94 1.03 7.48
CA THR A 96 -17.04 2.11 7.05
C THR A 96 -15.57 1.74 7.24
N VAL A 97 -14.78 1.98 6.22
CA VAL A 97 -13.31 1.97 6.29
C VAL A 97 -12.77 3.40 6.34
N CYS A 98 -11.80 3.61 7.22
CA CYS A 98 -10.98 4.80 7.30
C CYS A 98 -9.70 4.59 6.49
N ILE A 99 -9.38 5.51 5.59
CA ILE A 99 -8.13 5.51 4.80
C ILE A 99 -7.39 6.80 5.07
N ARG A 100 -6.17 6.68 5.60
CA ARG A 100 -5.30 7.81 5.91
C ARG A 100 -4.49 8.23 4.68
N LYS A 101 -4.47 9.53 4.42
CA LYS A 101 -3.69 10.20 3.38
C LYS A 101 -2.70 11.18 4.00
N TYR A 102 -1.62 11.45 3.28
CA TYR A 102 -0.56 12.36 3.71
C TYR A 102 -0.40 13.46 2.67
N LEU A 103 -0.28 14.70 3.14
CA LEU A 103 -0.06 15.85 2.28
C LEU A 103 0.90 16.82 2.97
N GLY A 104 1.89 17.31 2.21
CA GLY A 104 2.88 18.27 2.68
C GLY A 104 2.86 19.54 1.82
N ILE A 105 3.19 20.66 2.44
CA ILE A 105 3.25 21.97 1.80
C ILE A 105 4.57 22.62 2.18
N LYS A 106 5.45 22.82 1.20
CA LYS A 106 6.79 23.39 1.43
C LYS A 106 6.71 24.73 2.13
N GLY A 107 7.41 24.86 3.25
CA GLY A 107 7.45 26.05 4.11
C GLY A 107 6.19 26.30 4.93
N ALA A 108 5.18 25.43 4.88
CA ALA A 108 3.91 25.61 5.61
C ALA A 108 3.56 24.45 6.56
N GLY A 109 4.19 23.29 6.40
CA GLY A 109 3.98 22.09 7.21
C GLY A 109 3.26 20.98 6.46
N ASP A 110 2.76 20.01 7.20
CA ASP A 110 2.04 18.85 6.68
C ASP A 110 0.77 18.54 7.46
N PHE A 111 -0.02 17.62 6.93
CA PHE A 111 -1.08 17.00 7.69
C PHE A 111 -1.43 15.61 7.15
N THR A 112 -2.10 14.84 8.00
CA THR A 112 -2.77 13.60 7.64
C THR A 112 -4.28 13.79 7.73
N PHE A 113 -4.99 13.34 6.71
CA PHE A 113 -6.45 13.34 6.70
C PHE A 113 -6.99 11.93 6.49
N LEU A 114 -8.18 11.68 7.02
CA LEU A 114 -8.90 10.42 6.92
C LEU A 114 -10.05 10.58 5.92
N LEU A 115 -10.16 9.63 5.01
CA LEU A 115 -11.34 9.42 4.19
C LEU A 115 -12.15 8.29 4.79
N TYR A 116 -13.45 8.51 4.93
CA TYR A 116 -14.42 7.51 5.38
C TYR A 116 -15.14 6.98 4.14
N LEU A 117 -14.89 5.73 3.76
CA LEU A 117 -15.49 5.11 2.57
C LEU A 117 -16.28 3.86 2.95
N PRO A 118 -17.24 3.41 2.12
CA PRO A 118 -17.90 2.13 2.34
C PRO A 118 -16.88 0.98 2.35
N ARG A 119 -16.88 0.13 3.37
CA ARG A 119 -15.85 -0.91 3.59
C ARG A 119 -15.65 -1.85 2.40
N TRP A 120 -16.69 -2.13 1.61
CA TRP A 120 -16.61 -3.03 0.47
C TRP A 120 -15.54 -2.63 -0.56
N VAL A 121 -15.18 -1.33 -0.63
CA VAL A 121 -14.11 -0.83 -1.51
C VAL A 121 -12.73 -1.41 -1.20
N MET A 122 -12.55 -2.01 -0.02
CA MET A 122 -11.34 -2.75 0.32
C MET A 122 -11.04 -3.89 -0.64
N GLY A 123 -12.07 -4.45 -1.32
CA GLY A 123 -11.90 -5.43 -2.40
C GLY A 123 -11.17 -4.91 -3.63
N PHE A 124 -10.86 -3.60 -3.69
CA PHE A 124 -10.00 -3.03 -4.71
C PHE A 124 -8.56 -3.56 -4.63
N ASP A 125 -8.09 -3.95 -3.45
CA ASP A 125 -6.83 -4.69 -3.32
C ASP A 125 -7.07 -6.19 -3.53
N GLU A 126 -6.10 -6.90 -4.11
CA GLU A 126 -6.15 -8.38 -4.20
C GLU A 126 -6.19 -9.05 -2.83
N ILE A 127 -5.55 -8.41 -1.84
CA ILE A 127 -5.44 -8.89 -0.48
C ILE A 127 -5.98 -7.79 0.45
N ILE A 128 -6.95 -8.15 1.28
CA ILE A 128 -7.46 -7.25 2.31
C ILE A 128 -6.39 -7.11 3.38
N HIS A 129 -6.02 -5.88 3.75
CA HIS A 129 -4.91 -5.70 4.65
C HIS A 129 -4.99 -4.44 5.51
N SER A 130 -4.32 -4.48 6.67
CA SER A 130 -4.28 -3.37 7.61
C SER A 130 -3.07 -3.39 8.55
N HIS A 131 -2.74 -2.20 9.04
CA HIS A 131 -1.74 -2.00 10.09
C HIS A 131 -2.33 -1.83 11.49
N SER A 132 -3.65 -1.79 11.61
CA SER A 132 -4.35 -1.40 12.83
C SER A 132 -5.48 -2.37 13.16
N HIS A 133 -5.88 -2.36 14.43
CA HIS A 133 -7.01 -3.12 14.96
C HIS A 133 -6.94 -4.64 14.72
N PRO A 134 -5.85 -5.31 15.12
CA PRO A 134 -5.63 -6.73 14.87
C PRO A 134 -6.68 -7.68 15.48
N ALA A 135 -7.48 -7.27 16.46
CA ALA A 135 -8.57 -8.10 16.97
C ALA A 135 -9.87 -7.91 16.16
N ARG A 136 -10.05 -6.74 15.55
CA ARG A 136 -11.30 -6.39 14.85
C ARG A 136 -11.45 -7.17 13.55
N TRP A 137 -10.42 -7.18 12.71
CA TRP A 137 -10.46 -7.79 11.38
C TRP A 137 -10.86 -9.28 11.36
N PRO A 138 -10.18 -10.17 12.10
CA PRO A 138 -10.48 -11.61 12.02
C PRO A 138 -11.86 -11.98 12.60
N ALA A 139 -12.44 -11.11 13.42
CA ALA A 139 -13.76 -11.28 14.03
C ALA A 139 -14.93 -10.82 13.13
N MET A 140 -14.66 -10.16 11.99
CA MET A 140 -15.73 -9.68 11.11
C MET A 140 -16.37 -10.81 10.31
N PRO A 141 -17.71 -10.89 10.23
CA PRO A 141 -18.40 -11.94 9.48
C PRO A 141 -18.00 -12.04 8.00
N ASP A 142 -17.79 -10.90 7.35
CA ASP A 142 -17.39 -10.83 5.93
C ASP A 142 -16.04 -11.49 5.64
N TYR A 143 -15.18 -11.61 6.65
CA TYR A 143 -13.87 -12.25 6.52
C TYR A 143 -13.83 -13.64 7.17
N ALA A 144 -14.99 -14.22 7.52
CA ALA A 144 -15.06 -15.54 8.13
C ALA A 144 -14.46 -16.63 7.23
N GLY A 145 -14.63 -16.51 5.90
CA GLY A 145 -14.09 -17.44 4.91
C GLY A 145 -12.67 -17.13 4.41
N PHE A 146 -12.02 -16.08 4.93
CA PHE A 146 -10.68 -15.67 4.50
C PHE A 146 -9.61 -16.45 5.26
N ARG A 147 -8.48 -16.73 4.59
CA ARG A 147 -7.25 -17.13 5.29
C ARG A 147 -6.60 -15.88 5.88
N LYS A 148 -6.29 -15.93 7.17
CA LYS A 148 -5.88 -14.80 8.00
C LYS A 148 -4.40 -14.94 8.35
N PHE A 149 -3.62 -13.97 7.93
CA PHE A 149 -2.19 -13.94 8.19
C PHE A 149 -1.83 -12.72 9.03
N ALA A 150 -0.84 -12.90 9.89
CA ALA A 150 -0.21 -11.81 10.60
C ALA A 150 1.31 -11.86 10.43
N SER A 151 1.94 -10.72 10.71
CA SER A 151 3.40 -10.61 10.72
C SER A 151 3.89 -9.98 12.00
N ILE A 152 5.03 -10.45 12.49
CA ILE A 152 5.72 -9.92 13.65
C ILE A 152 7.23 -9.87 13.37
N ARG A 153 7.92 -9.00 14.07
CA ARG A 153 9.37 -8.87 14.11
C ARG A 153 9.75 -8.55 15.55
N ASN A 154 11.02 -8.74 15.93
CA ASN A 154 11.54 -8.24 17.19
C ASN A 154 11.06 -6.78 17.42
N PRO A 155 10.34 -6.50 18.53
CA PRO A 155 9.76 -5.18 18.78
C PRO A 155 10.76 -4.01 18.81
N ILE A 156 11.98 -4.22 19.32
CA ILE A 156 13.03 -3.19 19.34
C ILE A 156 13.43 -2.82 17.91
N ASP A 157 13.53 -3.85 17.09
CA ASP A 157 13.89 -3.79 15.67
C ASP A 157 12.77 -3.14 14.82
N ILE A 158 11.50 -3.32 15.19
CA ILE A 158 10.36 -2.58 14.60
C ILE A 158 10.51 -1.07 14.84
N ILE A 159 10.85 -0.66 16.06
CA ILE A 159 11.00 0.76 16.42
C ILE A 159 12.24 1.34 15.73
N HIS A 160 13.39 0.65 15.79
CA HIS A 160 14.60 1.07 15.08
C HIS A 160 14.33 1.23 13.58
N SER A 161 13.73 0.23 12.95
CA SER A 161 13.35 0.27 11.55
C SER A 161 12.35 1.40 11.23
N SER A 162 11.49 1.77 12.19
CA SER A 162 10.57 2.91 12.08
C SER A 162 11.31 4.24 12.17
N VAL A 163 12.33 4.37 12.99
CA VAL A 163 13.13 5.61 13.09
C VAL A 163 13.84 5.88 11.77
N PHE A 164 14.51 4.87 11.23
CA PHE A 164 15.21 4.92 9.94
C PHE A 164 14.28 4.95 8.72
N SER A 165 12.97 4.86 8.91
CA SER A 165 12.02 4.92 7.79
C SER A 165 11.87 6.35 7.26
N ILE A 166 11.99 6.47 5.95
CA ILE A 166 11.54 7.61 5.15
C ILE A 166 10.11 7.25 4.72
N ASN A 167 9.14 8.15 4.92
CA ASN A 167 7.75 7.90 4.49
C ASN A 167 7.55 8.39 3.05
N ALA A 168 6.41 8.07 2.43
CA ALA A 168 6.17 8.40 1.03
C ALA A 168 6.16 9.92 0.75
N LEU A 169 5.74 10.74 1.72
CA LEU A 169 5.76 12.20 1.62
C LEU A 169 7.20 12.76 1.61
N ALA A 170 7.99 12.41 2.64
CA ALA A 170 9.40 12.76 2.72
C ALA A 170 10.20 12.20 1.52
N SER A 171 9.83 11.01 1.04
CA SER A 171 10.42 10.41 -0.16
C SER A 171 10.18 11.26 -1.40
N GLU A 172 8.96 11.79 -1.58
CA GLU A 172 8.65 12.69 -2.70
C GLU A 172 9.43 14.01 -2.58
N TYR A 173 9.52 14.56 -1.37
CA TYR A 173 10.30 15.77 -1.11
C TYR A 173 11.77 15.59 -1.48
N ILE A 174 12.40 14.51 -1.00
CA ILE A 174 13.79 14.19 -1.36
C ILE A 174 13.96 14.10 -2.87
N GLN A 175 13.06 13.41 -3.58
CA GLN A 175 13.16 13.24 -5.04
C GLN A 175 13.09 14.56 -5.82
N ARG A 176 12.33 15.54 -5.33
CA ARG A 176 12.09 16.81 -6.03
C ARG A 176 13.09 17.90 -5.65
N GLU A 177 13.43 17.98 -4.36
CA GLU A 177 14.11 19.15 -3.81
C GLU A 177 15.56 18.87 -3.42
N LEU A 178 15.90 17.62 -3.05
CA LEU A 178 17.19 17.31 -2.46
C LEU A 178 18.04 16.48 -3.43
N LYS A 179 19.29 16.92 -3.62
CA LYS A 179 20.33 16.19 -4.38
C LYS A 179 21.39 15.63 -3.42
N LEU A 180 20.94 15.04 -2.32
CA LEU A 180 21.81 14.50 -1.28
C LEU A 180 21.85 12.96 -1.35
N ASP A 181 22.88 12.38 -0.75
CA ASP A 181 23.00 10.94 -0.58
C ASP A 181 21.87 10.41 0.33
N GLU A 182 21.14 9.41 -0.15
CA GLU A 182 20.02 8.81 0.58
C GLU A 182 20.48 8.21 1.91
N HIS A 183 21.66 7.60 1.94
CA HIS A 183 22.18 6.99 3.17
C HIS A 183 22.46 8.05 4.22
N GLN A 184 23.08 9.17 3.84
CA GLN A 184 23.27 10.31 4.71
C GLN A 184 21.93 10.85 5.21
N ILE A 185 20.98 11.21 4.33
CA ILE A 185 19.66 11.72 4.75
C ILE A 185 18.99 10.79 5.76
N ARG A 186 19.01 9.49 5.49
CA ARG A 186 18.38 8.49 6.37
C ARG A 186 19.05 8.45 7.74
N ARG A 187 20.38 8.52 7.80
CA ARG A 187 21.14 8.57 9.05
C ARG A 187 20.80 9.84 9.83
N GLU A 188 20.89 11.01 9.20
CA GLU A 188 20.63 12.28 9.89
C GLU A 188 19.19 12.35 10.43
N LEU A 189 18.19 11.93 9.64
CA LEU A 189 16.80 11.82 10.11
C LEU A 189 16.62 10.81 11.24
N ALA A 190 17.40 9.72 11.23
CA ALA A 190 17.36 8.74 12.31
C ALA A 190 17.97 9.30 13.59
N LEU A 191 19.11 10.00 13.51
CA LEU A 191 19.73 10.68 14.64
C LEU A 191 18.79 11.72 15.24
N ASN A 192 18.14 12.55 14.42
CA ASN A 192 17.14 13.52 14.89
C ASN A 192 16.03 12.87 15.72
N LYS A 193 15.55 11.69 15.31
CA LYS A 193 14.49 10.94 16.00
C LYS A 193 14.99 10.19 17.23
N LEU A 194 16.16 9.55 17.16
CA LEU A 194 16.77 8.80 18.28
C LEU A 194 17.23 9.73 19.40
N THR A 195 17.58 10.97 19.10
CA THR A 195 17.93 11.96 20.12
C THR A 195 16.72 12.60 20.79
N ASN A 196 15.50 12.20 20.39
CA ASN A 196 14.25 12.64 20.98
C ASN A 196 13.53 11.47 21.68
N PRO A 197 13.72 11.29 23.00
CA PRO A 197 13.10 10.19 23.75
C PRO A 197 11.57 10.19 23.69
N GLU A 198 10.93 11.35 23.53
CA GLU A 198 9.47 11.42 23.41
C GLU A 198 8.98 10.88 22.08
N PHE A 199 9.73 11.12 21.01
CA PHE A 199 9.44 10.52 19.71
C PHE A 199 9.46 8.98 19.82
N ILE A 200 10.51 8.44 20.45
CA ILE A 200 10.64 6.99 20.67
C ILE A 200 9.53 6.46 21.57
N SER A 201 9.22 7.17 22.67
CA SER A 201 8.10 6.81 23.54
C SER A 201 6.77 6.78 22.78
N GLY A 202 6.51 7.73 21.88
CA GLY A 202 5.29 7.73 21.06
C GLY A 202 5.20 6.55 20.10
N LEU A 203 6.34 6.06 19.57
CA LEU A 203 6.38 4.83 18.78
C LEU A 203 6.16 3.58 19.66
N ILE A 204 6.76 3.55 20.85
CA ILE A 204 6.60 2.46 21.83
C ILE A 204 5.14 2.33 22.26
N VAL A 205 4.47 3.44 22.61
CA VAL A 205 3.05 3.44 23.00
C VAL A 205 2.17 2.91 21.87
N PHE A 206 2.41 3.34 20.63
CA PHE A 206 1.68 2.82 19.48
C PHE A 206 1.85 1.30 19.34
N LEU A 207 3.08 0.80 19.36
CA LEU A 207 3.36 -0.63 19.21
C LEU A 207 2.80 -1.44 20.39
N LYS A 208 2.90 -0.92 21.61
CA LYS A 208 2.31 -1.53 22.80
C LYS A 208 0.80 -1.72 22.64
N ASN A 209 0.09 -0.65 22.27
CA ASN A 209 -1.36 -0.71 22.06
C ASN A 209 -1.74 -1.75 21.00
N TYR A 210 -0.96 -1.82 19.91
CA TYR A 210 -1.15 -2.86 18.90
C TYR A 210 -0.95 -4.27 19.47
N LEU A 211 0.13 -4.50 20.21
CA LEU A 211 0.46 -5.83 20.77
C LEU A 211 -0.53 -6.28 21.85
N ASP A 212 -1.00 -5.34 22.68
CA ASP A 212 -2.05 -5.59 23.69
C ASP A 212 -3.36 -6.04 23.03
N GLU A 213 -3.71 -5.48 21.87
CA GLU A 213 -4.87 -5.92 21.10
C GLU A 213 -4.61 -7.24 20.36
N PHE A 214 -3.40 -7.41 19.80
CA PHE A 214 -3.06 -8.54 18.94
C PHE A 214 -2.92 -9.86 19.70
N ILE A 215 -2.20 -9.86 20.83
CA ILE A 215 -1.84 -11.10 21.54
C ILE A 215 -3.09 -11.91 21.97
N PRO A 216 -4.16 -11.31 22.51
CA PRO A 216 -5.39 -12.04 22.81
C PRO A 216 -6.08 -12.60 21.57
N ALA A 217 -5.94 -11.94 20.42
CA ALA A 217 -6.59 -12.33 19.16
C ALA A 217 -5.73 -13.22 18.26
N ILE A 218 -4.48 -13.51 18.65
CA ILE A 218 -3.51 -14.22 17.80
C ILE A 218 -4.00 -15.58 17.31
N GLY A 219 -4.80 -16.27 18.13
CA GLY A 219 -5.38 -17.58 17.78
C GLY A 219 -6.46 -17.53 16.70
N GLN A 220 -6.89 -16.34 16.26
CA GLN A 220 -7.84 -16.16 15.15
C GLN A 220 -7.14 -16.07 13.78
N TYR A 221 -5.80 -16.06 13.75
CA TYR A 221 -5.01 -16.05 12.53
C TYR A 221 -4.56 -17.47 12.18
N ASP A 222 -4.66 -17.84 10.90
CA ASP A 222 -4.21 -19.13 10.38
C ASP A 222 -2.68 -19.25 10.41
N TYR A 223 -1.97 -18.13 10.27
CA TYR A 223 -0.51 -18.11 10.26
C TYR A 223 0.07 -16.79 10.78
N LEU A 224 1.10 -16.90 11.61
CA LEU A 224 1.92 -15.78 12.06
C LEU A 224 3.33 -15.93 11.49
N MET A 225 3.68 -15.04 10.56
CA MET A 225 5.03 -14.98 10.00
C MET A 225 5.93 -14.15 10.92
N ARG A 226 7.06 -14.70 11.34
CA ARG A 226 8.16 -13.90 11.89
C ARG A 226 9.03 -13.41 10.74
N TRP A 227 9.35 -12.13 10.73
CA TRP A 227 10.20 -11.54 9.70
C TRP A 227 11.58 -12.20 9.67
N GLU A 228 12.14 -12.52 10.84
CA GLU A 228 13.43 -13.17 11.00
C GLU A 228 13.45 -14.54 10.32
N ASP A 229 12.40 -15.35 10.48
CA ASP A 229 12.30 -16.68 9.86
C ASP A 229 12.28 -16.57 8.33
N LEU A 230 11.58 -15.57 7.78
CA LEU A 230 11.54 -15.33 6.34
C LEU A 230 12.91 -14.89 5.79
N ILE A 231 13.67 -14.09 6.51
CA ILE A 231 14.99 -13.64 6.04
C ILE A 231 16.05 -14.73 6.21
N GLN A 232 15.98 -15.54 7.27
CA GLN A 232 16.96 -16.59 7.55
C GLN A 232 16.77 -17.85 6.70
N ASP A 233 15.53 -18.27 6.49
CA ASP A 233 15.19 -19.44 5.66
C ASP A 233 13.96 -19.14 4.78
N PRO A 234 14.13 -18.29 3.74
CA PRO A 234 13.02 -17.83 2.92
C PRO A 234 12.27 -18.95 2.22
N VAL A 235 13.00 -19.98 1.77
CA VAL A 235 12.39 -21.11 1.04
C VAL A 235 11.49 -21.91 1.98
N ALA A 236 11.94 -22.24 3.19
CA ALA A 236 11.09 -22.96 4.14
C ALA A 236 9.90 -22.11 4.61
N GLU A 237 10.13 -20.82 4.88
CA GLU A 237 9.06 -19.94 5.36
C GLU A 237 7.98 -19.69 4.30
N ILE A 238 8.35 -19.46 3.03
CA ILE A 238 7.37 -19.33 1.93
C ILE A 238 6.56 -20.61 1.76
N ARG A 239 7.17 -21.78 1.94
CA ARG A 239 6.43 -23.06 1.90
C ARG A 239 5.43 -23.18 3.04
N ARG A 240 5.78 -22.73 4.25
CA ARG A 240 4.85 -22.69 5.40
C ARG A 240 3.69 -21.71 5.16
N ILE A 241 3.98 -20.52 4.65
CA ILE A 241 2.96 -19.53 4.26
C ILE A 241 2.01 -20.12 3.22
N ALA A 242 2.55 -20.75 2.16
CA ALA A 242 1.73 -21.36 1.11
C ALA A 242 0.89 -22.53 1.64
N GLN A 243 1.44 -23.35 2.54
CA GLN A 243 0.69 -24.41 3.22
C GLN A 243 -0.48 -23.84 4.04
N ALA A 244 -0.26 -22.75 4.79
CA ALA A 244 -1.32 -22.08 5.55
C ALA A 244 -2.36 -21.39 4.65
N ALA A 245 -1.96 -20.96 3.45
CA ALA A 245 -2.90 -20.52 2.40
C ALA A 245 -3.79 -21.65 1.86
N GLY A 246 -3.57 -22.90 2.28
CA GLY A 246 -4.31 -24.09 1.85
C GLY A 246 -3.69 -24.77 0.63
N GLU A 247 -2.48 -24.37 0.23
CA GLU A 247 -1.98 -24.66 -1.09
C GLU A 247 -0.44 -24.82 -1.07
N PRO A 248 0.08 -26.00 -0.68
CA PRO A 248 1.51 -26.26 -0.55
C PRO A 248 2.25 -26.11 -1.89
N VAL A 249 3.51 -25.67 -1.83
CA VAL A 249 4.39 -25.45 -2.99
C VAL A 249 5.71 -26.21 -2.86
N SER A 250 6.37 -26.44 -3.99
CA SER A 250 7.71 -27.03 -4.04
C SER A 250 8.78 -26.03 -3.55
N ALA A 251 9.96 -26.54 -3.22
CA ALA A 251 11.09 -25.69 -2.82
C ALA A 251 11.58 -24.81 -3.98
N GLU A 252 11.55 -25.33 -5.20
CA GLU A 252 11.92 -24.60 -6.42
C GLU A 252 10.99 -23.42 -6.66
N TYR A 253 9.68 -23.62 -6.49
CA TYR A 253 8.71 -22.54 -6.59
C TYR A 253 8.95 -21.48 -5.51
N ALA A 254 9.12 -21.89 -4.25
CA ALA A 254 9.37 -20.97 -3.15
C ALA A 254 10.67 -20.15 -3.35
N ALA A 255 11.74 -20.79 -3.87
CA ALA A 255 12.98 -20.11 -4.22
C ALA A 255 12.77 -19.08 -5.34
N ARG A 256 11.94 -19.39 -6.35
CA ARG A 256 11.55 -18.44 -7.40
C ARG A 256 10.83 -17.23 -6.81
N VAL A 257 9.82 -17.46 -5.97
CA VAL A 257 9.09 -16.36 -5.28
C VAL A 257 10.07 -15.48 -4.51
N TRP A 258 10.99 -16.08 -3.74
CA TRP A 258 11.98 -15.31 -3.00
C TRP A 258 12.87 -14.47 -3.92
N SER A 259 13.34 -15.03 -5.04
CA SER A 259 14.19 -14.30 -6.00
C SER A 259 13.52 -13.07 -6.62
N GLU A 260 12.19 -13.01 -6.65
CA GLU A 260 11.44 -11.83 -7.10
C GLU A 260 11.41 -10.70 -6.05
N LEU A 261 11.50 -11.06 -4.77
CA LEU A 261 11.29 -10.17 -3.62
C LEU A 261 12.59 -9.74 -2.93
N ASP A 262 13.62 -10.56 -3.02
CA ASP A 262 14.84 -10.44 -2.25
C ASP A 262 15.53 -9.08 -2.42
N HIS A 263 15.76 -8.39 -1.29
CA HIS A 263 16.44 -7.09 -1.19
C HIS A 263 15.96 -6.00 -2.17
N ARG A 264 14.65 -5.97 -2.49
CA ARG A 264 14.06 -4.98 -3.41
C ARG A 264 13.13 -4.00 -2.71
N ASN A 265 12.93 -2.85 -3.35
CA ASN A 265 11.83 -1.97 -2.99
C ASN A 265 10.52 -2.50 -3.61
N LEU A 266 9.58 -2.88 -2.75
CA LEU A 266 8.30 -3.49 -3.13
C LEU A 266 7.15 -2.47 -3.25
N THR A 267 7.43 -1.18 -3.08
CA THR A 267 6.46 -0.10 -3.27
C THR A 267 6.60 0.49 -4.67
N ARG A 268 5.52 1.09 -5.19
CA ARG A 268 5.49 1.58 -6.58
C ARG A 268 6.05 2.99 -6.71
N TYR A 269 5.51 3.93 -5.93
CA TYR A 269 5.88 5.35 -5.99
C TYR A 269 6.76 5.80 -4.81
N HIS A 270 6.85 4.99 -3.75
CA HIS A 270 7.66 5.29 -2.58
C HIS A 270 9.11 4.75 -2.70
N ARG A 271 9.98 5.47 -3.41
CA ARG A 271 11.33 5.02 -3.77
C ARG A 271 12.26 4.70 -2.59
N HIS A 272 12.10 5.35 -1.43
CA HIS A 272 13.00 5.23 -0.28
C HIS A 272 12.48 4.31 0.85
N SER A 273 11.59 3.35 0.54
CA SER A 273 11.01 2.45 1.54
C SER A 273 11.99 1.36 2.04
N PHE A 274 12.83 0.87 1.13
CA PHE A 274 13.82 -0.17 1.39
C PHE A 274 15.09 0.41 2.03
N ARG A 275 15.75 -0.36 2.91
CA ARG A 275 17.00 0.03 3.59
C ARG A 275 18.11 -0.99 3.35
N ARG A 276 18.14 -2.05 4.16
CA ARG A 276 19.21 -3.07 4.14
C ARG A 276 18.75 -4.50 4.48
N GLY A 277 17.62 -4.66 5.20
CA GLY A 277 17.07 -5.99 5.50
C GLY A 277 17.84 -6.83 6.53
N LEU A 278 18.62 -6.20 7.41
CA LEU A 278 19.52 -6.89 8.35
C LEU A 278 18.85 -7.23 9.69
N LEU A 279 19.27 -8.36 10.27
CA LEU A 279 18.93 -8.80 11.62
C LEU A 279 19.75 -8.02 12.65
N ASN A 280 19.14 -7.68 13.79
CA ASN A 280 19.81 -7.07 14.94
C ASN A 280 20.52 -5.72 14.68
N ASP A 281 20.15 -5.04 13.59
CA ASP A 281 20.71 -3.73 13.22
C ASP A 281 20.44 -2.66 14.28
N TRP A 282 19.42 -2.86 15.13
CA TRP A 282 19.11 -2.00 16.26
C TRP A 282 20.27 -1.81 17.24
N GLN A 283 21.15 -2.81 17.38
CA GLN A 283 22.26 -2.81 18.35
C GLN A 283 23.29 -1.70 18.09
N PHE A 284 23.33 -1.13 16.89
CA PHE A 284 24.30 -0.08 16.53
C PHE A 284 23.84 1.33 16.90
N ASN A 285 22.54 1.56 17.16
CA ASN A 285 21.99 2.92 17.35
C ASN A 285 21.02 3.06 18.52
N ILE A 286 20.32 1.98 18.92
CA ILE A 286 19.52 2.00 20.15
C ILE A 286 20.47 2.09 21.34
N THR A 287 20.08 2.84 22.37
CA THR A 287 20.93 3.13 23.53
C THR A 287 20.29 2.63 24.83
N ASN A 288 21.01 2.69 25.95
CA ASN A 288 20.47 2.27 27.25
C ASN A 288 19.26 3.11 27.68
N THR A 289 19.23 4.41 27.36
CA THR A 289 18.04 5.24 27.59
C THR A 289 16.83 4.70 26.82
N HIS A 290 17.02 4.29 25.57
CA HIS A 290 15.92 3.71 24.77
C HIS A 290 15.46 2.36 25.32
N LEU A 291 16.39 1.46 25.66
CA LEU A 291 16.06 0.15 26.23
C LEU A 291 15.29 0.29 27.54
N LYS A 292 15.62 1.31 28.35
CA LYS A 292 14.86 1.63 29.56
C LYS A 292 13.41 1.99 29.26
N LEU A 293 13.13 2.73 28.18
CA LEU A 293 11.75 3.02 27.75
C LEU A 293 10.97 1.75 27.39
N PHE A 294 11.62 0.76 26.73
CA PHE A 294 11.00 -0.53 26.45
C PHE A 294 10.71 -1.33 27.72
N GLU A 295 11.68 -1.38 28.64
CA GLU A 295 11.55 -2.05 29.93
C GLU A 295 10.39 -1.45 30.74
N ASP A 296 10.35 -0.12 30.87
CA ASP A 296 9.31 0.61 31.60
C ASP A 296 7.93 0.45 30.96
N ALA A 297 7.85 0.27 29.63
CA ALA A 297 6.62 -0.03 28.92
C ALA A 297 6.22 -1.53 28.98
N GLY A 298 7.00 -2.37 29.65
CA GLY A 298 6.70 -3.79 29.88
C GLY A 298 7.01 -4.71 28.69
N PHE A 299 7.90 -4.32 27.77
CA PHE A 299 8.16 -5.09 26.55
C PHE A 299 8.83 -6.45 26.78
N GLY A 300 9.39 -6.71 27.95
CA GLY A 300 9.95 -8.02 28.32
C GLY A 300 8.95 -9.17 28.11
N ALA A 301 7.68 -8.96 28.49
CA ALA A 301 6.64 -9.98 28.32
C ALA A 301 6.31 -10.24 26.84
N TYR A 302 6.38 -9.22 25.97
CA TYR A 302 6.16 -9.43 24.54
C TYR A 302 7.34 -10.16 23.89
N LEU A 303 8.57 -9.83 24.27
CA LEU A 303 9.77 -10.51 23.77
C LEU A 303 9.73 -11.99 24.10
N GLU A 304 9.46 -12.34 25.36
CA GLU A 304 9.29 -13.72 25.80
C GLU A 304 8.16 -14.42 25.02
N ARG A 305 6.99 -13.76 24.89
CA ARG A 305 5.81 -14.33 24.20
C ARG A 305 6.10 -14.75 22.75
N PHE A 306 6.98 -14.02 22.06
CA PHE A 306 7.35 -14.27 20.67
C PHE A 306 8.71 -14.98 20.51
N GLY A 307 9.32 -15.43 21.61
CA GLY A 307 10.58 -16.19 21.58
C GLY A 307 11.79 -15.34 21.16
N TYR A 308 11.84 -14.08 21.60
CA TYR A 308 13.01 -13.22 21.47
C TYR A 308 13.78 -13.13 22.79
N ASP A 309 15.06 -12.78 22.70
CA ASP A 309 15.91 -12.57 23.88
C ASP A 309 15.36 -11.43 24.76
N PRO A 310 15.55 -11.52 26.09
CA PRO A 310 15.16 -10.46 27.01
C PRO A 310 15.93 -9.16 26.74
N ILE A 311 15.39 -8.04 27.21
CA ILE A 311 16.07 -6.74 27.12
C ILE A 311 17.39 -6.81 27.88
N ALA A 312 18.50 -6.56 27.17
CA ALA A 312 19.84 -6.51 27.72
C ALA A 312 20.45 -5.13 27.47
N PHE A 313 20.92 -4.49 28.54
CA PHE A 313 21.59 -3.19 28.46
C PHE A 313 23.03 -3.34 27.95
N PHE A 314 23.48 -2.34 27.19
CA PHE A 314 24.83 -2.29 26.66
C PHE A 314 25.86 -1.94 27.74
N ASP A 315 27.04 -2.52 27.64
CA ASP A 315 28.22 -2.06 28.35
C ASP A 315 28.67 -0.73 27.74
N GLU A 316 28.63 0.35 28.52
CA GLU A 316 28.96 1.71 28.08
C GLU A 316 30.38 1.84 27.52
N SER A 317 31.29 0.94 27.92
CA SER A 317 32.66 0.91 27.37
C SER A 317 32.74 0.40 25.92
N ASN A 318 31.70 -0.29 25.44
CA ASN A 318 31.60 -0.89 24.12
C ASN A 318 30.56 -0.22 23.21
N CYS A 319 29.99 0.92 23.63
CA CYS A 319 29.04 1.68 22.83
C CYS A 319 29.67 2.18 21.51
N THR A 320 28.87 2.17 20.44
CA THR A 320 29.25 2.73 19.15
C THR A 320 29.34 4.26 19.22
N SER A 321 30.01 4.86 18.23
CA SER A 321 30.06 6.33 18.10
C SER A 321 28.67 6.97 17.98
N ASP A 322 27.74 6.32 17.27
CA ASP A 322 26.37 6.80 17.13
C ASP A 322 25.62 6.71 18.47
N GLN A 323 25.78 5.62 19.24
CA GLN A 323 25.15 5.49 20.56
C GLN A 323 25.65 6.57 21.54
N ILE A 324 26.96 6.85 21.54
CA ILE A 324 27.56 7.90 22.37
C ILE A 324 27.00 9.27 21.99
N LEU A 325 26.97 9.59 20.69
CA LEU A 325 26.42 10.85 20.18
C LEU A 325 24.95 11.02 20.59
N ILE A 326 24.15 9.96 20.44
CA ILE A 326 22.73 9.97 20.77
C ILE A 326 22.52 10.26 22.26
N GLU A 327 23.22 9.54 23.16
CA GLU A 327 23.10 9.74 24.60
C GLU A 327 23.56 11.14 25.03
N GLU A 328 24.57 11.71 24.38
CA GLU A 328 25.02 13.08 24.65
C GLU A 328 23.92 14.11 24.34
N HIS A 329 23.27 13.98 23.19
CA HIS A 329 22.15 14.86 22.80
C HIS A 329 20.93 14.70 23.73
N ILE A 330 20.59 13.45 24.07
CA ILE A 330 19.52 13.16 25.04
C ILE A 330 19.80 13.84 26.38
N ARG A 331 21.04 13.75 26.89
CA ARG A 331 21.45 14.37 28.16
C ARG A 331 21.34 15.90 28.12
N ARG A 332 21.62 16.51 26.97
CA ARG A 332 21.46 17.96 26.75
C ARG A 332 20.00 18.38 26.57
N GLY A 333 19.11 17.45 26.22
CA GLY A 333 17.71 17.73 25.92
C GLY A 333 17.52 18.40 24.55
N GLU A 334 18.47 18.21 23.63
CA GLU A 334 18.50 18.86 22.32
C GLU A 334 18.51 17.82 21.20
N PRO A 335 17.48 17.79 20.32
CA PRO A 335 17.49 16.92 19.16
C PRO A 335 18.68 17.23 18.26
N TYR A 336 19.23 16.19 17.63
CA TYR A 336 20.26 16.33 16.62
C TYR A 336 19.67 17.00 15.38
N ILE A 337 20.22 18.16 14.99
CA ILE A 337 19.84 18.92 13.80
C ILE A 337 21.13 19.40 13.16
N GLU A 338 21.72 18.55 12.32
CA GLU A 338 22.87 18.92 11.49
C GLU A 338 22.53 18.57 10.04
N ASN A 339 22.71 19.51 9.12
CA ASN A 339 22.53 19.32 7.68
C ASN A 339 21.14 18.81 7.24
N LEU A 340 20.11 19.03 8.06
CA LEU A 340 18.73 18.66 7.75
C LEU A 340 17.90 19.86 7.33
N ASP A 341 17.12 19.67 6.27
CA ASP A 341 16.10 20.61 5.82
C ASP A 341 14.85 20.56 6.72
N ASP A 342 14.33 21.72 7.11
CA ASP A 342 13.21 21.83 8.06
C ASP A 342 11.92 21.17 7.55
N ASP A 343 11.62 21.31 6.26
CA ASP A 343 10.44 20.67 5.65
C ASP A 343 10.63 19.15 5.63
N LEU A 344 11.84 18.67 5.34
CA LEU A 344 12.15 17.24 5.42
C LEU A 344 11.97 16.67 6.83
N ILE A 345 12.45 17.37 7.86
CA ILE A 345 12.23 16.96 9.26
C ILE A 345 10.73 16.88 9.54
N THR A 346 9.99 17.93 9.19
CA THR A 346 8.55 18.03 9.41
C THR A 346 7.81 16.86 8.74
N PHE A 347 8.03 16.66 7.45
CA PHE A 347 7.38 15.60 6.66
C PHE A 347 7.77 14.20 7.14
N ALA A 348 8.99 14.02 7.67
CA ALA A 348 9.44 12.74 8.19
C ALA A 348 8.93 12.44 9.60
N PHE A 349 8.45 13.45 10.34
CA PHE A 349 8.03 13.32 11.74
C PHE A 349 6.56 12.89 11.87
N ASN A 350 5.66 13.42 11.03
CA ASN A 350 4.25 13.04 11.06
C ASN A 350 4.05 11.62 10.51
N LYS A 351 3.94 10.63 11.42
CA LYS A 351 3.88 9.20 11.09
C LYS A 351 2.58 8.53 11.51
N THR A 352 2.22 7.47 10.76
CA THR A 352 1.08 6.57 11.03
C THR A 352 1.19 5.91 12.40
N ASN A 353 2.39 5.47 12.75
CA ASN A 353 2.70 4.66 13.93
C ASN A 353 3.22 5.47 15.11
N PHE A 354 2.82 6.74 15.20
CA PHE A 354 3.23 7.65 16.25
C PHE A 354 2.02 8.12 17.05
N THR A 355 2.04 7.89 18.36
CA THR A 355 1.07 8.45 19.30
C THR A 355 1.60 9.79 19.84
N PRO A 356 0.86 10.91 19.67
CA PRO A 356 1.27 12.23 20.15
C PRO A 356 1.55 12.25 21.65
N SER A 357 2.57 13.02 22.08
CA SER A 357 2.88 13.28 23.49
C SER A 357 2.28 14.64 23.93
N PRO A 358 2.17 14.94 25.24
CA PRO A 358 1.76 16.27 25.69
C PRO A 358 2.61 17.43 25.13
N ARG A 359 3.89 17.19 24.75
CA ARG A 359 4.76 18.21 24.14
C ARG A 359 4.67 18.25 22.61
N PHE A 360 4.22 17.18 21.97
CA PHE A 360 3.99 17.11 20.53
C PHE A 360 2.50 17.00 20.24
N GLN A 361 1.80 18.14 20.25
CA GLN A 361 0.39 18.20 19.90
C GLN A 361 0.22 18.53 18.43
N PHE A 362 -0.62 17.76 17.75
CA PHE A 362 -1.08 18.09 16.41
C PHE A 362 -2.40 18.83 16.51
N LYS A 363 -2.67 19.69 15.52
CA LYS A 363 -4.01 20.24 15.36
C LYS A 363 -4.92 19.16 14.77
N HIS A 364 -6.13 19.09 15.30
CA HIS A 364 -7.17 18.18 14.87
C HIS A 364 -8.35 19.00 14.34
N TYR A 365 -8.90 18.60 13.19
CA TYR A 365 -10.11 19.24 12.66
C TYR A 365 -11.19 18.17 12.53
N PRO A 366 -12.33 18.34 13.23
CA PRO A 366 -13.32 17.30 13.37
C PRO A 366 -13.93 16.92 12.02
N ARG A 367 -14.44 15.69 11.95
CA ARG A 367 -15.07 15.13 10.75
C ARG A 367 -16.15 16.06 10.18
N GLN A 368 -16.07 16.31 8.87
CA GLN A 368 -17.12 16.97 8.07
C GLN A 368 -17.43 16.10 6.86
N GLY A 369 -18.67 15.61 6.74
CA GLY A 369 -19.03 14.63 5.71
C GLY A 369 -18.22 13.33 5.86
N ALA A 370 -17.52 12.95 4.79
CA ALA A 370 -16.69 11.74 4.72
C ALA A 370 -15.18 12.02 4.85
N ILE A 371 -14.78 13.15 5.44
CA ILE A 371 -13.38 13.52 5.66
C ILE A 371 -13.12 14.10 7.06
N GLU A 372 -11.90 13.92 7.56
CA GLU A 372 -11.39 14.50 8.81
C GLU A 372 -9.89 14.82 8.67
N ILE A 373 -9.38 15.88 9.31
CA ILE A 373 -7.93 16.06 9.45
C ILE A 373 -7.52 15.53 10.82
N GLU A 374 -6.85 14.38 10.81
CA GLU A 374 -6.43 13.68 12.02
C GLU A 374 -5.21 14.32 12.67
N LYS A 375 -4.23 14.81 11.92
CA LYS A 375 -3.02 15.43 12.50
C LYS A 375 -2.52 16.50 11.56
N SER A 376 -2.37 17.73 12.04
CA SER A 376 -1.84 18.84 11.23
C SER A 376 -0.74 19.59 11.96
N THR A 377 0.34 19.86 11.24
CA THR A 377 1.40 20.81 11.59
C THR A 377 1.27 22.12 10.81
N LEU A 378 0.22 22.27 9.98
CA LEU A 378 -0.01 23.48 9.21
C LEU A 378 -0.10 24.72 10.11
N ARG A 379 0.65 25.74 9.73
CA ARG A 379 0.64 27.04 10.41
C ARG A 379 -0.56 27.89 10.01
N ASP A 380 -1.03 27.73 8.78
CA ASP A 380 -2.17 28.45 8.23
C ASP A 380 -3.49 27.71 8.52
N GLU A 381 -4.27 28.25 9.44
CA GLU A 381 -5.60 27.75 9.80
C GLU A 381 -6.62 27.87 8.66
N ALA A 382 -6.56 28.96 7.89
CA ALA A 382 -7.50 29.20 6.80
C ALA A 382 -7.34 28.14 5.70
N LEU A 383 -6.09 27.74 5.44
CA LEU A 383 -5.79 26.68 4.49
C LEU A 383 -6.37 25.32 4.92
N ALA A 384 -6.22 24.94 6.19
CA ALA A 384 -6.74 23.67 6.72
C ALA A 384 -8.28 23.65 6.79
N THR A 385 -8.88 24.72 7.29
CA THR A 385 -10.34 24.85 7.39
C THR A 385 -11.02 24.97 6.02
N GLY A 386 -10.42 25.67 5.07
CA GLY A 386 -10.89 25.74 3.70
C GLY A 386 -10.80 24.38 2.99
N PHE A 387 -9.70 23.64 3.19
CA PHE A 387 -9.55 22.28 2.67
C PHE A 387 -10.65 21.36 3.19
N ILE A 388 -10.85 21.27 4.52
CA ILE A 388 -11.84 20.35 5.08
C ILE A 388 -13.27 20.72 4.65
N SER A 389 -13.60 22.02 4.60
CA SER A 389 -14.92 22.49 4.17
C SER A 389 -15.20 22.13 2.70
N ARG A 390 -14.21 22.32 1.82
CA ARG A 390 -14.35 21.99 0.40
C ARG A 390 -14.43 20.48 0.17
N MET A 391 -13.56 19.73 0.84
CA MET A 391 -13.49 18.28 0.68
C MET A 391 -14.63 17.53 1.37
N ALA A 392 -15.34 18.14 2.31
CA ALA A 392 -16.56 17.56 2.91
C ALA A 392 -17.59 17.21 1.83
N THR A 393 -17.86 18.14 0.90
CA THR A 393 -18.80 17.92 -0.21
C THR A 393 -18.27 16.88 -1.21
N VAL A 394 -17.00 17.01 -1.60
CA VAL A 394 -16.37 16.09 -2.57
C VAL A 394 -16.34 14.65 -2.05
N SER A 395 -15.92 14.46 -0.79
CA SER A 395 -15.85 13.13 -0.16
C SER A 395 -17.23 12.52 0.05
N GLU A 396 -18.25 13.31 0.39
CA GLU A 396 -19.64 12.84 0.50
C GLU A 396 -20.19 12.38 -0.86
N THR A 397 -19.89 13.11 -1.94
CA THR A 397 -20.24 12.72 -3.32
C THR A 397 -19.60 11.37 -3.67
N VAL A 398 -18.30 11.20 -3.36
CA VAL A 398 -17.58 9.94 -3.56
C VAL A 398 -18.20 8.80 -2.74
N TYR A 399 -18.53 9.04 -1.47
CA TYR A 399 -19.16 8.03 -0.61
C TYR A 399 -20.50 7.53 -1.20
N ARG A 400 -21.35 8.45 -1.65
CA ARG A 400 -22.65 8.12 -2.27
C ARG A 400 -22.48 7.37 -3.58
N TYR A 401 -21.53 7.81 -4.41
CA TYR A 401 -21.17 7.13 -5.65
C TYR A 401 -20.77 5.68 -5.40
N LEU A 402 -19.86 5.44 -4.46
CA LEU A 402 -19.39 4.09 -4.12
C LEU A 402 -20.52 3.24 -3.51
N THR A 403 -21.42 3.85 -2.76
CA THR A 403 -22.59 3.12 -2.23
C THR A 403 -23.51 2.65 -3.35
N ALA A 404 -23.81 3.53 -4.33
CA ALA A 404 -24.61 3.16 -5.50
C ALA A 404 -23.90 2.13 -6.40
N LEU A 405 -22.58 2.29 -6.58
CA LEU A 405 -21.75 1.40 -7.38
C LEU A 405 -21.78 -0.04 -6.87
N ARG A 406 -21.79 -0.24 -5.54
CA ARG A 406 -21.90 -1.59 -4.95
C ARG A 406 -23.10 -2.35 -5.50
N PHE A 407 -24.27 -1.73 -5.46
CA PHE A 407 -25.51 -2.36 -5.92
C PHE A 407 -25.53 -2.54 -7.43
N ALA A 408 -25.07 -1.54 -8.17
CA ALA A 408 -24.98 -1.60 -9.64
C ALA A 408 -24.03 -2.72 -10.11
N ALA A 409 -22.88 -2.89 -9.46
CA ALA A 409 -21.91 -3.92 -9.81
C ALA A 409 -22.39 -5.34 -9.45
N ILE A 410 -23.16 -5.49 -8.37
CA ILE A 410 -23.81 -6.77 -8.03
C ILE A 410 -24.85 -7.13 -9.10
N ALA A 411 -25.74 -6.20 -9.46
CA ALA A 411 -26.75 -6.43 -10.50
C ALA A 411 -26.10 -6.76 -11.86
N ALA A 412 -25.03 -6.06 -12.22
CA ALA A 412 -24.30 -6.31 -13.46
C ALA A 412 -23.62 -7.69 -13.48
N ALA A 413 -23.08 -8.14 -12.33
CA ALA A 413 -22.55 -9.51 -12.21
C ALA A 413 -23.63 -10.59 -12.38
N GLU A 414 -24.90 -10.24 -12.17
CA GLU A 414 -26.08 -11.10 -12.40
C GLU A 414 -26.69 -10.90 -13.81
N GLY A 415 -26.11 -10.02 -14.63
CA GLY A 415 -26.51 -9.78 -16.02
C GLY A 415 -27.35 -8.52 -16.26
N ASP A 416 -27.61 -7.71 -15.24
CA ASP A 416 -28.35 -6.45 -15.36
C ASP A 416 -27.43 -5.22 -15.25
N GLU A 417 -27.08 -4.65 -16.41
CA GLU A 417 -26.22 -3.46 -16.49
C GLU A 417 -26.99 -2.12 -16.37
N SER A 418 -28.32 -2.14 -16.21
CA SER A 418 -29.14 -0.91 -16.21
C SER A 418 -28.70 0.07 -15.11
N LEU A 419 -28.42 -0.43 -13.91
CA LEU A 419 -27.96 0.39 -12.78
C LEU A 419 -26.57 0.98 -13.02
N LEU A 420 -25.67 0.28 -13.72
CA LEU A 420 -24.37 0.84 -14.09
C LEU A 420 -24.53 1.94 -15.13
N TRP A 421 -25.45 1.78 -16.07
CA TRP A 421 -25.77 2.81 -17.06
C TRP A 421 -26.34 4.08 -16.40
N GLU A 422 -27.31 3.93 -15.50
CA GLU A 422 -27.87 5.06 -14.75
C GLU A 422 -26.83 5.77 -13.89
N LEU A 423 -25.98 5.00 -13.21
CA LEU A 423 -24.88 5.52 -12.41
C LEU A 423 -23.90 6.33 -13.25
N ARG A 424 -23.54 5.83 -14.44
CA ARG A 424 -22.69 6.55 -15.40
C ARG A 424 -23.29 7.90 -15.79
N ILE A 425 -24.56 7.91 -16.24
CA ILE A 425 -25.23 9.16 -16.63
C ILE A 425 -25.22 10.16 -15.47
N ARG A 426 -25.63 9.70 -14.29
CA ARG A 426 -25.76 10.58 -13.11
C ARG A 426 -24.43 11.18 -12.68
N TYR A 427 -23.38 10.37 -12.58
CA TYR A 427 -22.12 10.79 -11.98
C TYR A 427 -21.11 11.32 -12.96
N LYS A 428 -21.27 11.09 -14.27
CA LYS A 428 -20.43 11.71 -15.28
C LYS A 428 -20.49 13.24 -15.17
N ASP A 429 -21.68 13.82 -15.20
CA ASP A 429 -21.84 15.28 -15.16
C ASP A 429 -21.36 15.89 -13.83
N ILE A 430 -21.57 15.18 -12.72
CA ILE A 430 -21.04 15.56 -11.41
C ILE A 430 -19.51 15.53 -11.42
N PHE A 431 -18.92 14.48 -12.00
CA PHE A 431 -17.47 14.31 -12.00
C PHE A 431 -16.76 15.26 -12.97
N SER A 432 -17.45 15.73 -14.00
CA SER A 432 -16.97 16.77 -14.92
C SER A 432 -16.63 18.09 -14.21
N GLU A 433 -17.15 18.35 -13.01
CA GLU A 433 -16.76 19.52 -12.20
C GLU A 433 -15.24 19.60 -12.00
N TRP A 434 -14.60 18.47 -11.65
CA TRP A 434 -13.14 18.41 -11.40
C TRP A 434 -12.36 17.72 -12.50
N LEU A 435 -12.99 16.82 -13.24
CA LEU A 435 -12.32 16.07 -14.32
C LEU A 435 -12.48 16.73 -15.70
N GLY A 436 -13.41 17.68 -15.86
CA GLY A 436 -13.76 18.24 -17.17
C GLY A 436 -14.11 17.13 -18.19
N ASP A 437 -13.64 17.29 -19.43
CA ASP A 437 -13.87 16.33 -20.52
C ASP A 437 -13.28 14.93 -20.23
N ARG A 438 -12.35 14.80 -19.29
CA ARG A 438 -11.80 13.49 -18.92
C ARG A 438 -12.86 12.59 -18.29
N ALA A 439 -13.88 13.14 -17.63
CA ALA A 439 -14.97 12.33 -17.06
C ALA A 439 -15.68 11.53 -18.16
N GLU A 440 -16.03 12.18 -19.27
CA GLU A 440 -16.65 11.54 -20.43
C GLU A 440 -15.76 10.42 -20.98
N ILE A 441 -14.48 10.73 -21.24
CA ILE A 441 -13.52 9.75 -21.77
C ILE A 441 -13.43 8.51 -20.86
N MET A 442 -13.29 8.71 -19.55
CA MET A 442 -13.15 7.62 -18.60
C MET A 442 -14.42 6.78 -18.49
N PHE A 443 -15.60 7.39 -18.38
CA PHE A 443 -16.85 6.64 -18.30
C PHE A 443 -17.23 5.96 -19.63
N SER A 444 -16.95 6.59 -20.76
CA SER A 444 -17.15 6.00 -22.10
C SER A 444 -16.20 4.83 -22.37
N ALA A 445 -14.97 4.86 -21.85
CA ALA A 445 -14.05 3.73 -21.95
C ALA A 445 -14.60 2.46 -21.26
N LEU A 446 -15.46 2.61 -20.25
CA LEU A 446 -16.14 1.49 -19.57
C LEU A 446 -17.31 0.91 -20.38
N MET A 447 -17.72 1.54 -21.49
CA MET A 447 -18.78 1.04 -22.39
C MET A 447 -18.23 0.14 -23.50
N GLN A 448 -16.91 0.12 -23.73
CA GLN A 448 -16.36 -0.73 -24.76
C GLN A 448 -16.25 -2.18 -24.27
N PRO A 449 -16.72 -3.17 -25.04
CA PRO A 449 -16.59 -4.57 -24.67
C PRO A 449 -15.11 -4.89 -24.39
N SER A 450 -14.87 -5.51 -23.24
CA SER A 450 -13.56 -5.75 -22.62
C SER A 450 -12.57 -6.54 -23.49
N SER A 451 -13.03 -7.09 -24.61
CA SER A 451 -12.19 -7.79 -25.57
C SER A 451 -11.22 -6.87 -26.32
N LEU A 452 -11.51 -5.56 -26.48
CA LEU A 452 -10.69 -4.64 -27.27
C LEU A 452 -9.64 -3.82 -26.49
N THR A 453 -9.66 -3.86 -25.15
CA THR A 453 -8.82 -2.98 -24.30
C THR A 453 -7.77 -3.72 -23.46
N ALA A 454 -7.78 -5.05 -23.43
CA ALA A 454 -6.73 -5.82 -22.74
C ALA A 454 -5.38 -5.60 -23.45
N PRO A 455 -4.29 -5.26 -22.73
CA PRO A 455 -2.99 -5.07 -23.36
C PRO A 455 -2.55 -6.36 -24.08
N PRO A 456 -1.81 -6.26 -25.20
CA PRO A 456 -1.34 -7.45 -25.90
C PRO A 456 -0.54 -8.35 -24.95
N ARG A 457 -0.97 -9.61 -24.82
CA ARG A 457 -0.31 -10.59 -23.96
C ARG A 457 0.39 -11.64 -24.79
N LEU A 458 1.69 -11.81 -24.61
CA LEU A 458 2.41 -12.95 -25.17
C LEU A 458 1.92 -14.23 -24.47
N VAL A 459 1.37 -15.16 -25.26
CA VAL A 459 0.76 -16.41 -24.77
C VAL A 459 1.50 -17.66 -25.26
N GLY A 460 2.50 -17.50 -26.13
CA GLY A 460 3.37 -18.59 -26.56
C GLY A 460 4.31 -18.16 -27.69
N SER A 461 5.14 -19.11 -28.15
CA SER A 461 5.99 -18.95 -29.34
C SER A 461 6.14 -20.31 -30.04
N LYS A 462 6.14 -20.34 -31.38
CA LYS A 462 6.32 -21.57 -32.18
C LYS A 462 6.88 -21.28 -33.57
N SER A 463 7.82 -22.10 -34.05
CA SER A 463 8.38 -22.05 -35.41
C SER A 463 8.80 -20.65 -35.90
N GLY A 464 9.43 -19.84 -35.03
CA GLY A 464 9.85 -18.48 -35.37
C GLY A 464 8.75 -17.41 -35.27
N TYR A 465 7.59 -17.75 -34.70
CA TYR A 465 6.50 -16.82 -34.40
C TYR A 465 6.32 -16.63 -32.89
N ASN A 466 5.94 -15.42 -32.49
CA ASN A 466 5.38 -15.11 -31.19
C ASN A 466 3.85 -15.10 -31.29
N ILE A 467 3.16 -15.72 -30.34
CA ILE A 467 1.69 -15.80 -30.30
C ILE A 467 1.21 -14.81 -29.25
N VAL A 468 0.46 -13.80 -29.68
CA VAL A 468 -0.01 -12.71 -28.82
C VAL A 468 -1.53 -12.69 -28.81
N SER A 469 -2.13 -12.76 -27.62
CA SER A 469 -3.56 -12.56 -27.41
C SER A 469 -3.85 -11.08 -27.26
N PHE A 470 -4.63 -10.51 -28.17
CA PHE A 470 -5.03 -9.11 -28.16
C PHE A 470 -6.38 -8.94 -28.88
N GLY A 471 -7.28 -8.10 -28.36
CA GLY A 471 -8.55 -7.88 -29.07
C GLY A 471 -9.52 -9.08 -29.06
N GLY A 472 -9.30 -10.10 -28.23
CA GLY A 472 -10.00 -11.40 -28.33
C GLY A 472 -9.54 -12.29 -29.49
N ILE A 473 -8.42 -11.93 -30.14
CA ILE A 473 -7.81 -12.64 -31.27
C ILE A 473 -6.39 -13.09 -30.87
N HIS A 474 -5.95 -14.22 -31.39
CA HIS A 474 -4.58 -14.72 -31.24
C HIS A 474 -3.80 -14.44 -32.52
N TYR A 475 -2.80 -13.56 -32.43
CA TYR A 475 -1.93 -13.19 -33.55
C TYR A 475 -0.63 -13.99 -33.47
N ALA A 476 -0.28 -14.71 -34.54
CA ALA A 476 1.05 -15.23 -34.74
C ALA A 476 1.89 -14.18 -35.50
N VAL A 477 2.83 -13.56 -34.80
CA VAL A 477 3.72 -12.52 -35.33
C VAL A 477 5.10 -13.12 -35.60
N PRO A 478 5.61 -13.09 -36.85
CA PRO A 478 6.96 -13.56 -37.16
C PRO A 478 8.01 -12.76 -36.36
N GLN A 479 8.92 -13.45 -35.69
CA GLN A 479 10.03 -12.83 -34.95
C GLN A 479 10.96 -12.04 -35.86
N SER A 480 11.02 -12.39 -37.15
CA SER A 480 11.80 -11.69 -38.18
C SER A 480 11.32 -10.27 -38.48
N LEU A 481 10.11 -9.88 -38.05
CA LEU A 481 9.59 -8.52 -38.24
C LEU A 481 10.21 -7.51 -37.26
N GLY A 482 10.99 -7.97 -36.28
CA GLY A 482 11.61 -7.10 -35.28
C GLY A 482 10.61 -6.58 -34.23
N PRO A 483 10.98 -5.55 -33.45
CA PRO A 483 10.14 -4.98 -32.40
C PRO A 483 8.85 -4.39 -33.00
N MET A 484 7.70 -4.82 -32.50
CA MET A 484 6.39 -4.41 -32.99
C MET A 484 5.44 -4.13 -31.84
N ASP A 485 4.74 -3.01 -31.89
CA ASP A 485 3.70 -2.65 -30.92
C ASP A 485 2.31 -2.93 -31.52
N LEU A 486 1.70 -4.03 -31.07
CA LEU A 486 0.37 -4.46 -31.52
C LEU A 486 -0.76 -3.54 -31.03
N SER A 487 -0.50 -2.70 -30.03
CA SER A 487 -1.52 -1.76 -29.52
C SER A 487 -1.72 -0.54 -30.42
N GLN A 488 -0.80 -0.28 -31.35
CA GLN A 488 -0.85 0.85 -32.30
C GLN A 488 -1.16 0.42 -33.74
N LEU A 489 -1.36 -0.88 -33.97
CA LEU A 489 -1.65 -1.43 -35.29
C LEU A 489 -3.15 -1.36 -35.59
N ASP A 490 -3.48 -0.85 -36.77
CA ASP A 490 -4.82 -1.02 -37.33
C ASP A 490 -5.00 -2.48 -37.74
N ILE A 491 -5.81 -3.20 -36.95
CA ILE A 491 -6.08 -4.64 -37.12
C ILE A 491 -6.70 -4.95 -38.49
N SER A 492 -7.32 -3.96 -39.15
CA SER A 492 -7.87 -4.12 -40.50
C SER A 492 -6.79 -4.13 -41.61
N SER A 493 -5.54 -3.79 -41.27
CA SER A 493 -4.40 -3.71 -42.20
C SER A 493 -3.13 -4.35 -41.64
N LEU A 494 -3.21 -5.64 -41.27
CA LEU A 494 -2.07 -6.38 -40.74
C LEU A 494 -0.90 -6.47 -41.75
N PRO A 495 0.36 -6.26 -41.30
CA PRO A 495 1.56 -6.53 -42.08
C PRO A 495 1.59 -7.96 -42.65
N ALA A 496 2.15 -8.10 -43.85
CA ALA A 496 2.31 -9.39 -44.51
C ALA A 496 3.08 -10.40 -43.63
N GLY A 497 2.55 -11.61 -43.48
CA GLY A 497 3.15 -12.69 -42.70
C GLY A 497 2.62 -12.82 -41.26
N ILE A 498 1.82 -11.87 -40.77
CA ILE A 498 1.08 -12.04 -39.50
C ILE A 498 -0.15 -12.92 -39.77
N LEU A 499 -0.33 -13.96 -38.95
CA LEU A 499 -1.48 -14.86 -39.01
C LEU A 499 -2.41 -14.59 -37.83
N ALA A 500 -3.72 -14.73 -38.02
CA ALA A 500 -4.71 -14.50 -36.97
C ALA A 500 -5.61 -15.73 -36.79
N GLY A 501 -5.89 -16.10 -35.54
CA GLY A 501 -6.80 -17.16 -35.16
C GLY A 501 -7.75 -16.71 -34.04
N ARG A 502 -8.94 -17.30 -33.96
CA ARG A 502 -9.92 -17.02 -32.90
C ARG A 502 -9.55 -17.72 -31.58
N SER A 503 -8.61 -18.66 -31.62
CA SER A 503 -8.05 -19.35 -30.46
C SER A 503 -6.54 -19.55 -30.62
N HIS A 504 -5.87 -19.91 -29.52
CA HIS A 504 -4.46 -20.28 -29.52
C HIS A 504 -4.21 -21.45 -30.50
N ASP A 505 -5.04 -22.48 -30.47
CA ASP A 505 -4.88 -23.65 -31.35
C ASP A 505 -5.04 -23.31 -32.84
N GLU A 506 -5.98 -22.41 -33.18
CA GLU A 506 -6.13 -21.94 -34.56
C GLU A 506 -4.88 -21.17 -35.04
N ALA A 507 -4.29 -20.33 -34.19
CA ALA A 507 -3.05 -19.64 -34.52
C ALA A 507 -1.88 -20.63 -34.72
N LEU A 508 -1.82 -21.69 -33.91
CA LEU A 508 -0.82 -22.76 -34.05
C LEU A 508 -0.98 -23.56 -35.34
N GLN A 509 -2.21 -23.87 -35.73
CA GLN A 509 -2.51 -24.56 -36.99
C GLN A 509 -2.16 -23.70 -38.21
N ALA A 510 -2.43 -22.39 -38.14
CA ALA A 510 -2.06 -21.47 -39.22
C ALA A 510 -0.54 -21.44 -39.46
N ILE A 511 0.27 -21.43 -38.39
CA ILE A 511 1.74 -21.51 -38.48
C ILE A 511 2.18 -22.81 -39.18
N GLU A 512 1.55 -23.94 -38.85
CA GLU A 512 1.89 -25.24 -39.44
C GLU A 512 1.53 -25.35 -40.93
N MET A 513 0.46 -24.68 -41.37
CA MET A 513 0.08 -24.64 -42.78
C MET A 513 1.07 -23.83 -43.62
N VAL A 514 1.55 -22.71 -43.09
CA VAL A 514 2.54 -21.85 -43.78
C VAL A 514 3.94 -22.48 -43.78
N SER A 515 4.29 -23.26 -42.76
CA SER A 515 5.59 -23.95 -42.68
C SER A 515 5.73 -25.18 -43.61
N LYS A 516 4.64 -25.61 -44.26
CA LYS A 516 4.60 -26.75 -45.19
C LYS A 516 4.60 -26.34 -46.68
N GLN A 517 4.53 -25.04 -46.96
CA GLN A 517 4.76 -24.45 -48.29
C GLN A 517 6.22 -24.02 -48.39
#